data_AF-A0AAW3F7D4-F1
#
_entry.id   AF-A0AAW3F7D4-F1
#
_cell.length_a   1.000
_cell.length_b   1.000
_cell.length_c   1.000
_cell.angle_alpha   90.00
_cell.angle_beta   90.00
_cell.angle_gamma   90.00
#
_symmetry.space_group_name_H-M   'P 1'
#
loop_
_entity.id
_entity.type
_entity.pdbx_description
1 polymer ?
#
loop_
_entity_poly.entity_id
_entity_poly.type
_entity_poly.pdbx_seq_one_letter_code
_entity_poly.pdbx_strand_id
1 'polypeptide(L)'
;MRTRGYAAFSYADLVGTVGIRKASIHHHFPTKEDLGIAIVEAYVARVVEAFERIERENSGLWGRLNGFFETFRASSDGTLLPLCGALAAEMTALPPELQKLTHRFFDLQLRWLAKVIDKGIADGEIPAGAGSRRKAYQVLSVLEGASFVDWAMKEGESLDSSIIRLIVAAS
;
A
#
# COMPACT_ATOMS: atom_id res chain seq x y z
N MET A 1 14.28 0.49 -1.69
CA MET A 1 13.12 0.85 -0.84
C MET A 1 12.35 -0.40 -0.41
N ARG A 2 11.64 -1.11 -1.29
CA ARG A 2 10.76 -2.24 -0.88
C ARG A 2 11.49 -3.53 -0.45
N THR A 3 12.79 -3.67 -0.74
CA THR A 3 13.64 -4.81 -0.35
C THR A 3 14.58 -4.51 0.81
N ARG A 4 15.21 -3.33 0.78
CA ARG A 4 16.31 -2.93 1.69
C ARG A 4 16.02 -1.68 2.52
N GLY A 5 14.82 -1.10 2.40
CA GLY A 5 14.49 0.19 3.02
C GLY A 5 14.93 1.41 2.19
N TYR A 6 14.55 2.60 2.66
CA TYR A 6 15.02 3.90 2.18
C TYR A 6 16.44 4.17 2.65
N ALA A 7 16.78 3.83 3.90
CA ALA A 7 18.10 4.09 4.46
C ALA A 7 19.22 3.43 3.64
N ALA A 8 19.04 2.17 3.24
CA ALA A 8 20.06 1.40 2.51
C ALA A 8 20.15 1.68 1.00
N PHE A 9 19.37 2.61 0.46
CA PHE A 9 19.36 2.95 -0.96
C PHE A 9 20.25 4.16 -1.29
N SER A 10 20.99 4.12 -2.39
CA SER A 10 21.82 5.22 -2.87
C SER A 10 21.75 5.41 -4.39
N TYR A 11 22.24 6.53 -4.89
CA TYR A 11 22.35 6.76 -6.34
C TYR A 11 23.31 5.78 -7.02
N ALA A 12 24.33 5.31 -6.31
CA ALA A 12 25.26 4.33 -6.85
C ALA A 12 24.55 2.99 -7.12
N ASP A 13 23.61 2.59 -6.25
CA ASP A 13 22.78 1.40 -6.48
C ASP A 13 21.93 1.53 -7.76
N LEU A 14 21.36 2.72 -8.01
CA LEU A 14 20.54 2.96 -9.22
C LEU A 14 21.33 2.91 -10.51
N VAL A 15 22.54 3.45 -10.52
CA VAL A 15 23.39 3.45 -11.72
C VAL A 15 23.67 2.02 -12.17
N GLY A 16 23.94 1.13 -11.23
CA GLY A 16 24.19 -0.29 -11.51
C GLY A 16 22.94 -1.07 -11.94
N THR A 17 21.75 -0.69 -11.49
CA THR A 17 20.50 -1.42 -11.81
C THR A 17 19.77 -0.89 -13.04
N VAL A 18 19.74 0.43 -13.26
CA VAL A 18 18.91 1.08 -14.29
C VAL A 18 19.74 1.54 -15.50
N GLY A 19 21.08 1.49 -15.42
CA GLY A 19 21.97 1.88 -16.53
C GLY A 19 21.99 3.38 -16.83
N ILE A 20 21.44 4.21 -15.95
CA ILE A 20 21.42 5.68 -16.07
C ILE A 20 22.66 6.25 -15.39
N ARG A 21 23.28 7.27 -16.00
CA ARG A 21 24.45 7.95 -15.43
C ARG A 21 24.08 8.71 -14.16
N LYS A 22 24.95 8.67 -13.14
CA LYS A 22 24.78 9.38 -11.85
C LYS A 22 24.49 10.87 -12.01
N ALA A 23 25.18 11.53 -12.96
CA ALA A 23 25.00 12.95 -13.24
C ALA A 23 23.57 13.28 -13.73
N SER A 24 22.95 12.39 -14.51
CA SER A 24 21.57 12.56 -14.97
C SER A 24 20.58 12.43 -13.82
N ILE A 25 20.81 11.50 -12.88
CA ILE A 25 19.97 11.37 -11.69
C ILE A 25 20.08 12.62 -10.82
N HIS A 26 21.30 13.13 -10.57
CA HIS A 26 21.51 14.36 -9.81
C HIS A 26 20.90 15.60 -10.45
N HIS A 27 20.83 15.65 -11.78
CA HIS A 27 20.20 16.76 -12.49
C HIS A 27 18.69 16.84 -12.22
N HIS A 28 18.01 15.68 -12.13
CA HIS A 28 16.57 15.62 -11.84
C HIS A 28 16.25 15.62 -10.35
N PHE A 29 17.12 15.02 -9.54
CA PHE A 29 16.96 14.87 -8.11
C PHE A 29 18.25 15.35 -7.43
N PRO A 30 18.32 16.59 -6.95
CA PRO A 30 19.52 17.11 -6.32
C PRO A 30 19.94 16.30 -5.09
N THR A 31 18.96 15.83 -4.30
CA THR A 31 19.18 15.06 -3.08
C THR A 31 18.52 13.68 -3.10
N LYS A 32 19.03 12.76 -2.27
CA LYS A 32 18.40 11.44 -2.06
C LYS A 32 16.94 11.57 -1.59
N GLU A 33 16.66 12.61 -0.81
CA GLU A 33 15.30 12.91 -0.35
C GLU A 33 14.38 13.28 -1.51
N ASP A 34 14.81 14.16 -2.42
CA ASP A 34 14.02 14.54 -3.62
C ASP A 34 13.67 13.31 -4.46
N LEU A 35 14.64 12.41 -4.65
CA LEU A 35 14.41 11.16 -5.37
C LEU A 35 13.43 10.25 -4.61
N GLY A 36 13.60 10.14 -3.29
CA GLY A 36 12.71 9.35 -2.44
C GLY A 36 11.27 9.85 -2.52
N ILE A 37 11.08 11.16 -2.41
CA ILE A 37 9.77 11.82 -2.55
C ILE A 37 9.14 11.47 -3.89
N ALA A 38 9.87 11.67 -4.99
CA ALA A 38 9.37 11.39 -6.33
C ALA A 38 8.98 9.92 -6.54
N ILE A 39 9.74 8.98 -5.95
CA ILE A 39 9.41 7.54 -5.99
C ILE A 39 8.10 7.28 -5.23
N VAL A 40 7.95 7.84 -4.04
CA VAL A 40 6.74 7.64 -3.22
C VAL A 40 5.52 8.27 -3.89
N GLU A 41 5.63 9.49 -4.39
CA GLU A 41 4.55 10.18 -5.10
C GLU A 41 4.12 9.41 -6.36
N ALA A 42 5.08 8.95 -7.17
CA ALA A 42 4.78 8.15 -8.36
C ALA A 42 4.09 6.82 -8.01
N TYR A 43 4.43 6.22 -6.87
CA TYR A 43 3.76 5.01 -6.40
C TYR A 43 2.35 5.30 -5.88
N VAL A 44 2.16 6.37 -5.12
CA VAL A 44 0.85 6.80 -4.62
C VAL A 44 -0.10 7.08 -5.79
N ALA A 45 0.38 7.75 -6.86
CA ALA A 45 -0.40 7.99 -8.07
C ALA A 45 -0.92 6.68 -8.70
N ARG A 46 -0.07 5.65 -8.83
CA ARG A 46 -0.48 4.33 -9.34
C ARG A 46 -1.52 3.65 -8.46
N VAL A 47 -1.43 3.82 -7.14
CA VAL A 47 -2.43 3.27 -6.21
C VAL A 47 -3.77 3.98 -6.37
N VAL A 48 -3.77 5.30 -6.54
CA VAL A 48 -4.99 6.06 -6.85
C VAL A 48 -5.62 5.55 -8.15
N GLU A 49 -4.84 5.41 -9.22
CA GLU A 49 -5.33 4.86 -10.50
C GLU A 49 -5.89 3.44 -10.34
N ALA A 50 -5.25 2.60 -9.51
CA ALA A 50 -5.74 1.26 -9.21
C ALA A 50 -7.10 1.29 -8.47
N PHE A 51 -7.27 2.19 -7.50
CA PHE A 51 -8.55 2.37 -6.80
C PHE A 51 -9.66 2.84 -7.74
N GLU A 52 -9.37 3.82 -8.61
CA GLU A 52 -10.32 4.27 -9.61
C GLU A 52 -10.71 3.14 -10.57
N ARG A 53 -9.75 2.31 -10.99
CA ARG A 53 -10.00 1.14 -11.82
C ARG A 53 -10.89 0.12 -11.09
N ILE A 54 -10.59 -0.19 -9.83
CA ILE A 54 -11.40 -1.09 -9.00
C ILE A 54 -12.85 -0.59 -8.91
N GLU A 55 -13.05 0.71 -8.68
CA GLU A 55 -14.38 1.33 -8.60
C GLU A 55 -15.14 1.25 -9.94
N ARG A 56 -14.45 1.39 -11.09
CA ARG A 56 -15.05 1.26 -12.43
C ARG A 56 -15.41 -0.18 -12.78
N GLU A 57 -14.56 -1.14 -12.43
CA GLU A 57 -14.71 -2.55 -12.80
C GLU A 57 -15.68 -3.31 -11.88
N ASN A 58 -16.00 -2.77 -10.70
CA ASN A 58 -16.82 -3.45 -9.69
C ASN A 58 -17.94 -2.56 -9.15
N SER A 59 -19.18 -3.05 -9.26
CA SER A 59 -20.37 -2.36 -8.75
C SER A 59 -20.64 -2.60 -7.27
N GLY A 60 -20.36 -3.81 -6.76
CA GLY A 60 -20.64 -4.21 -5.37
C GLY A 60 -19.45 -4.14 -4.42
N LEU A 61 -19.74 -4.11 -3.12
CA LEU A 61 -18.80 -4.09 -2.00
C LEU A 61 -17.72 -5.17 -2.15
N TRP A 62 -18.14 -6.42 -2.34
CA TRP A 62 -17.23 -7.56 -2.31
C TRP A 62 -16.26 -7.56 -3.49
N GLY A 63 -16.72 -7.15 -4.67
CA GLY A 63 -15.84 -7.00 -5.84
C GLY A 63 -14.76 -5.93 -5.60
N ARG A 64 -15.13 -4.81 -4.98
CA ARG A 64 -14.19 -3.72 -4.66
C ARG A 64 -13.18 -4.12 -3.60
N LEU A 65 -13.64 -4.75 -2.52
CA LEU A 65 -12.76 -5.25 -1.45
C LEU A 65 -11.81 -6.34 -1.96
N ASN A 66 -12.29 -7.23 -2.83
CA ASN A 66 -11.43 -8.21 -3.48
C ASN A 66 -10.43 -7.55 -4.44
N GLY A 67 -10.85 -6.55 -5.22
CA GLY A 67 -9.95 -5.78 -6.06
C GLY A 67 -8.83 -5.12 -5.25
N PHE A 68 -9.14 -4.60 -4.06
CA PHE A 68 -8.12 -4.06 -3.13
C PHE A 68 -7.18 -5.14 -2.63
N PHE A 69 -7.70 -6.28 -2.18
CA PHE A 69 -6.90 -7.43 -1.76
C PHE A 69 -5.91 -7.87 -2.85
N GLU A 70 -6.36 -7.93 -4.09
CA GLU A 70 -5.53 -8.30 -5.24
C GLU A 70 -4.39 -7.31 -5.48
N THR A 71 -4.53 -6.02 -5.12
CA THR A 71 -3.40 -5.08 -5.20
C THR A 71 -2.27 -5.42 -4.22
N PHE A 72 -2.60 -5.91 -3.02
CA PHE A 72 -1.61 -6.39 -2.05
C PHE A 72 -0.97 -7.68 -2.54
N ARG A 73 -1.79 -8.65 -2.99
CA ARG A 73 -1.31 -9.93 -3.51
C ARG A 73 -0.40 -9.76 -4.72
N ALA A 74 -0.79 -8.94 -5.71
CA ALA A 74 0.04 -8.67 -6.89
C ALA A 74 1.33 -7.88 -6.55
N SER A 75 1.32 -7.13 -5.44
CA SER A 75 2.52 -6.43 -4.98
C SER A 75 3.51 -7.34 -4.23
N SER A 76 3.05 -8.51 -3.78
CA SER A 76 3.83 -9.51 -3.05
C SER A 76 4.18 -10.68 -3.97
N ASP A 77 5.38 -10.67 -4.56
CA ASP A 77 5.98 -11.85 -5.19
C ASP A 77 6.80 -12.69 -4.17
N GLY A 78 6.57 -12.46 -2.87
CA GLY A 78 7.36 -13.03 -1.77
C GLY A 78 8.73 -12.36 -1.55
N THR A 79 9.12 -11.38 -2.38
CA THR A 79 10.43 -10.71 -2.28
C THR A 79 10.35 -9.24 -1.92
N LEU A 80 9.17 -8.63 -2.04
CA LEU A 80 8.94 -7.20 -1.84
C LEU A 80 7.90 -6.94 -0.75
N LEU A 81 8.23 -6.10 0.23
CA LEU A 81 7.23 -5.51 1.11
C LEU A 81 6.32 -4.55 0.32
N PRO A 82 5.07 -4.32 0.75
CA PRO A 82 4.28 -3.18 0.30
C PRO A 82 5.05 -1.89 0.55
N LEU A 83 4.93 -0.89 -0.34
CA LEU A 83 5.72 0.35 -0.18
C LEU A 83 5.39 1.07 1.14
N CYS A 84 4.10 1.13 1.50
CA CYS A 84 3.63 1.67 2.76
C CYS A 84 4.25 0.94 3.96
N GLY A 85 4.23 -0.39 3.97
CA GLY A 85 4.90 -1.20 4.99
C GLY A 85 6.42 -0.94 5.08
N ALA A 86 7.11 -0.90 3.94
CA ALA A 86 8.56 -0.64 3.89
C ALA A 86 8.93 0.76 4.43
N LEU A 87 8.12 1.78 4.13
CA LEU A 87 8.31 3.14 4.65
C LEU A 87 7.97 3.24 6.13
N ALA A 88 6.87 2.60 6.56
CA ALA A 88 6.45 2.60 7.97
C ALA A 88 7.49 1.93 8.87
N ALA A 89 8.14 0.85 8.41
CA ALA A 89 9.19 0.17 9.14
C ALA A 89 10.41 1.07 9.43
N GLU A 90 10.63 2.11 8.63
CA GLU A 90 11.71 3.09 8.81
C GLU A 90 11.21 4.47 9.22
N MET A 91 9.96 4.61 9.68
CA MET A 91 9.29 5.91 9.86
C MET A 91 10.14 6.91 10.66
N THR A 92 10.80 6.49 11.73
CA THR A 92 11.64 7.36 12.57
C THR A 92 12.95 7.79 11.92
N ALA A 93 13.43 7.04 10.91
CA ALA A 93 14.65 7.32 10.16
C ALA A 93 14.38 8.04 8.83
N LEU A 94 13.12 8.16 8.41
CA LEU A 94 12.75 8.90 7.22
C LEU A 94 12.91 10.42 7.42
N PRO A 95 13.28 11.17 6.39
CA PRO A 95 13.16 12.63 6.38
C PRO A 95 11.71 13.09 6.65
N PRO A 96 11.51 14.29 7.25
CA PRO A 96 10.19 14.76 7.64
C PRO A 96 9.13 14.76 6.52
N GLU A 97 9.51 15.12 5.29
CA GLU A 97 8.58 15.13 4.17
C GLU A 97 8.16 13.70 3.76
N LEU A 98 9.08 12.74 3.81
CA LEU A 98 8.76 11.34 3.57
C LEU A 98 7.88 10.74 4.67
N GLN A 99 8.05 11.15 5.93
CA GLN A 99 7.12 10.78 7.00
C GLN A 99 5.70 11.28 6.71
N LYS A 100 5.56 12.56 6.34
CA LYS A 100 4.25 13.16 5.97
C LYS A 100 3.61 12.44 4.78
N LEU A 101 4.39 12.14 3.74
CA LEU A 101 3.91 11.38 2.58
C LEU A 101 3.46 9.98 2.96
N THR A 102 4.21 9.29 3.84
CA THR A 102 3.85 7.97 4.35
C THR A 102 2.53 8.02 5.11
N HIS A 103 2.32 9.00 6.00
CA HIS A 103 1.04 9.20 6.69
C HIS A 103 -0.11 9.44 5.71
N ARG A 104 0.08 10.34 4.74
CA ARG A 104 -0.92 10.62 3.70
C ARG A 104 -1.27 9.37 2.91
N PHE A 105 -0.31 8.51 2.66
CA PHE A 105 -0.53 7.28 1.91
C PHE A 105 -1.37 6.26 2.70
N PHE A 106 -1.09 6.04 3.99
CA PHE A 106 -1.96 5.22 4.84
C PHE A 106 -3.38 5.79 4.91
N ASP A 107 -3.50 7.09 5.10
CA ASP A 107 -4.80 7.74 5.23
C ASP A 107 -5.63 7.68 3.93
N LEU A 108 -4.98 7.77 2.77
CA LEU A 108 -5.61 7.55 1.46
C LEU A 108 -6.26 6.15 1.38
N GLN A 109 -5.52 5.10 1.72
CA GLN A 109 -6.02 3.71 1.66
C GLN A 109 -7.17 3.50 2.63
N LEU A 110 -7.02 4.00 3.86
CA LEU A 110 -8.03 3.89 4.90
C LEU A 110 -9.32 4.64 4.56
N ARG A 111 -9.22 5.85 3.99
CA ARG A 111 -10.38 6.61 3.52
C ARG A 111 -11.09 5.91 2.37
N TRP A 112 -10.34 5.35 1.43
CA TRP A 112 -10.93 4.60 0.32
C TRP A 112 -11.68 3.35 0.80
N LEU A 113 -11.06 2.54 1.66
CA LEU A 113 -11.70 1.37 2.26
C LEU A 113 -12.96 1.73 3.05
N ALA A 114 -12.90 2.78 3.87
CA ALA A 114 -14.05 3.24 4.64
C ALA A 114 -15.21 3.67 3.72
N LYS A 115 -14.93 4.44 2.66
CA LYS A 115 -15.92 4.84 1.64
C LYS A 115 -16.58 3.63 0.96
N VAL A 116 -15.79 2.61 0.62
CA VAL A 116 -16.30 1.37 0.01
C VAL A 116 -17.23 0.63 0.97
N ILE A 117 -16.85 0.52 2.25
CA ILE A 117 -17.65 -0.13 3.29
C ILE A 117 -18.93 0.66 3.57
N ASP A 118 -18.85 2.00 3.69
CA ASP A 118 -20.01 2.88 3.88
C ASP A 118 -21.03 2.72 2.76
N LYS A 119 -20.56 2.63 1.51
CA LYS A 119 -21.45 2.36 0.37
C LYS A 119 -22.11 0.99 0.47
N GLY A 120 -21.35 -0.06 0.82
CA GLY A 120 -21.91 -1.40 1.01
C GLY A 120 -22.99 -1.46 2.10
N ILE A 121 -22.84 -0.66 3.16
CA ILE A 121 -23.89 -0.50 4.20
C ILE A 121 -25.11 0.22 3.61
N ALA A 122 -24.89 1.33 2.90
CA ALA A 122 -25.98 2.12 2.31
C ALA A 122 -26.79 1.34 1.26
N ASP A 123 -26.13 0.48 0.49
CA ASP A 123 -26.73 -0.39 -0.52
C ASP A 123 -27.32 -1.69 0.09
N GLY A 124 -27.18 -1.91 1.40
CA GLY A 124 -27.71 -3.08 2.11
C GLY A 124 -26.95 -4.39 1.88
N GLU A 125 -25.73 -4.34 1.34
CA GLU A 125 -24.88 -5.52 1.12
C GLU A 125 -24.34 -6.10 2.45
N ILE A 126 -24.20 -5.27 3.47
CA ILE A 126 -23.80 -5.65 4.83
C ILE A 126 -24.59 -4.86 5.88
N PRO A 127 -24.78 -5.40 7.11
CA PRO A 127 -25.44 -4.66 8.19
C PRO A 127 -24.63 -3.44 8.63
N ALA A 128 -25.34 -2.41 9.12
CA ALA A 128 -24.71 -1.35 9.91
C ALA A 128 -24.13 -1.98 11.20
N GLY A 129 -22.85 -1.72 11.46
CA GLY A 129 -22.11 -2.31 12.59
C GLY A 129 -20.97 -1.39 13.06
N ALA A 130 -19.96 -1.95 13.71
CA ALA A 130 -18.77 -1.24 14.17
C ALA A 130 -18.16 -0.43 13.00
N GLY A 131 -18.22 0.91 13.11
CA GLY A 131 -18.14 1.84 11.98
C GLY A 131 -17.00 1.60 10.97
N SER A 132 -17.25 1.98 9.72
CA SER A 132 -16.44 1.69 8.53
C SER A 132 -14.96 2.03 8.67
N ARG A 133 -14.60 3.08 9.41
CA ARG A 133 -13.20 3.45 9.70
C ARG A 133 -12.44 2.37 10.46
N ARG A 134 -13.10 1.72 11.43
CA ARG A 134 -12.50 0.64 12.25
C ARG A 134 -12.30 -0.61 11.40
N LYS A 135 -13.31 -1.00 10.61
CA LYS A 135 -13.22 -2.13 9.68
C LYS A 135 -12.13 -1.91 8.64
N ALA A 136 -12.06 -0.71 8.05
CA ALA A 136 -10.99 -0.32 7.13
C ALA A 136 -9.60 -0.46 7.75
N TYR A 137 -9.44 -0.01 9.01
CA TYR A 137 -8.19 -0.16 9.74
C TYR A 137 -7.81 -1.62 9.97
N GLN A 138 -8.78 -2.47 10.34
CA GLN A 138 -8.55 -3.90 10.55
C GLN A 138 -8.18 -4.62 9.25
N VAL A 139 -8.88 -4.34 8.16
CA VAL A 139 -8.56 -4.89 6.83
C VAL A 139 -7.13 -4.51 6.44
N LEU A 140 -6.78 -3.22 6.48
CA LEU A 140 -5.43 -2.78 6.11
C LEU A 140 -4.37 -3.40 7.03
N SER A 141 -4.61 -3.47 8.34
CA SER A 141 -3.66 -4.08 9.30
C SER A 141 -3.39 -5.56 8.99
N VAL A 142 -4.44 -6.32 8.64
CA VAL A 142 -4.29 -7.74 8.31
C VAL A 142 -3.51 -7.92 7.00
N LEU A 143 -3.77 -7.12 5.97
CA LEU A 143 -3.06 -7.23 4.69
C LEU A 143 -1.59 -6.80 4.80
N GLU A 144 -1.31 -5.70 5.49
CA GLU A 144 0.07 -5.27 5.77
C GLU A 144 0.80 -6.34 6.59
N GLY A 145 0.18 -6.83 7.66
CA GLY A 145 0.75 -7.89 8.51
C GLY A 145 1.05 -9.17 7.73
N ALA A 146 0.11 -9.64 6.91
CA ALA A 146 0.34 -10.81 6.06
C ALA A 146 1.52 -10.58 5.10
N SER A 147 1.61 -9.40 4.48
CA SER A 147 2.73 -9.09 3.59
C SER A 147 4.10 -9.11 4.30
N PHE A 148 4.15 -8.75 5.59
CA PHE A 148 5.36 -8.87 6.40
C PHE A 148 5.71 -10.32 6.73
N VAL A 149 4.70 -11.14 7.08
CA VAL A 149 4.90 -12.57 7.34
C VAL A 149 5.41 -13.27 6.08
N ASP A 150 4.76 -13.05 4.93
CA ASP A 150 5.15 -13.63 3.64
C ASP A 150 6.58 -13.25 3.27
N TRP A 151 6.94 -11.98 3.44
CA TRP A 151 8.28 -11.47 3.16
C TRP A 151 9.37 -12.11 4.05
N ALA A 152 9.04 -12.35 5.33
CA ALA A 152 9.96 -12.95 6.28
C ALA A 152 10.13 -14.46 6.07
N MET A 153 9.02 -15.17 5.80
CA MET A 153 9.00 -16.63 5.77
C MET A 153 9.32 -17.20 4.38
N LYS A 154 8.85 -16.57 3.30
CA LYS A 154 9.02 -17.03 1.90
C LYS A 154 8.50 -18.46 1.65
N GLU A 155 7.54 -18.91 2.45
CA GLU A 155 6.97 -20.26 2.38
C GLU A 155 5.85 -20.40 1.35
N GLY A 156 5.41 -19.28 0.74
CA GLY A 156 4.39 -19.28 -0.30
C GLY A 156 2.96 -19.53 0.21
N GLU A 157 2.75 -19.51 1.52
CA GLU A 157 1.42 -19.40 2.09
C GLU A 157 0.81 -18.04 1.71
N SER A 158 -0.49 -18.02 1.44
CA SER A 158 -1.17 -16.79 1.04
C SER A 158 -2.43 -16.61 1.88
N LEU A 159 -2.65 -15.37 2.30
CA LEU A 159 -3.87 -14.99 3.00
C LEU A 159 -5.08 -15.23 2.11
N ASP A 160 -6.13 -15.87 2.62
CA ASP A 160 -7.37 -16.05 1.87
C ASP A 160 -8.25 -14.79 1.94
N SER A 161 -8.79 -14.35 0.79
CA SER A 161 -9.66 -13.16 0.69
C SER A 161 -10.90 -13.19 1.61
N SER A 162 -11.35 -14.37 2.04
CA SER A 162 -12.47 -14.56 2.98
C SER A 162 -12.23 -13.89 4.34
N ILE A 163 -10.98 -13.66 4.74
CA ILE A 163 -10.68 -12.93 5.98
C ILE A 163 -11.27 -11.51 5.96
N ILE A 164 -11.31 -10.88 4.77
CA ILE A 164 -11.90 -9.55 4.61
C ILE A 164 -13.40 -9.60 4.87
N ARG A 165 -14.06 -10.68 4.43
CA ARG A 165 -15.49 -10.89 4.71
C ARG A 165 -15.73 -11.02 6.22
N LEU A 166 -14.90 -11.77 6.92
CA LEU A 166 -15.01 -11.93 8.38
C LEU A 166 -14.89 -10.59 9.11
N ILE A 167 -13.94 -9.74 8.71
CA ILE A 167 -13.75 -8.41 9.31
C ILE A 167 -14.93 -7.49 8.99
N VAL A 168 -15.34 -7.45 7.72
CA VAL A 168 -16.32 -6.46 7.24
C VAL A 168 -17.76 -6.84 7.59
N ALA A 169 -18.09 -8.13 7.65
CA ALA A 169 -19.41 -8.62 8.03
C ALA A 169 -19.63 -8.69 9.56
N ALA A 170 -18.57 -8.58 10.36
CA ALA A 170 -18.71 -8.49 11.81
C ALA A 170 -19.59 -7.29 12.21
N SER A 171 -20.52 -7.53 13.14
CA SER A 171 -21.39 -6.50 13.72
C SER A 171 -20.64 -5.57 14.64
#